data_AF-S8F0F4-F1
#
_entry.id   AF-S8F0F4-F1
#
_cell.length_a   1.000
_cell.length_b   1.000
_cell.length_c   1.000
_cell.angle_alpha   90.00
_cell.angle_beta   90.00
_cell.angle_gamma   90.00
#
_symmetry.space_group_name_H-M   'P 1'
#
loop_
_entity.id
_entity.type
_entity.pdbx_description
1 polymer ?
#
loop_
_entity_poly.entity_id
_entity_poly.type
_entity_poly.pdbx_seq_one_letter_code
_entity_poly.pdbx_strand_id
1 'polypeptide(L)'
;MWSGQWWHAIQSILPVGATVAPVIIATDKTQLTQFSGNKSAYPVYMTLGNIPRALRRKPSEHACILVGYLSCDKISSDGISERKHRALVHQLFHASVRAILEPLIKAGQEGIEVTSGDGTVRRVHPVLAAYVADYPEQCLVTCAKSGTCPKCQVPEAELESNKPG
;
A
#
# COMPACT_ATOMS: atom_id res chain seq x y z
N MET A 1 -8.77 -10.34 -3.69
CA MET A 1 -8.42 -10.06 -5.11
C MET A 1 -7.84 -11.30 -5.80
N TRP A 2 -8.51 -12.45 -5.70
CA TRP A 2 -8.03 -13.73 -6.26
C TRP A 2 -8.63 -14.02 -7.64
N SER A 3 -9.80 -13.45 -7.94
CA SER A 3 -10.61 -13.76 -9.12
C SER A 3 -10.24 -12.96 -10.38
N GLY A 4 -9.30 -12.02 -10.32
CA GLY A 4 -9.00 -11.11 -11.44
C GLY A 4 -10.16 -10.17 -11.84
N GLN A 5 -11.34 -10.29 -11.21
CA GLN A 5 -12.54 -9.54 -11.60
C GLN A 5 -12.34 -8.02 -11.54
N TRP A 6 -11.69 -7.52 -10.49
CA TRP A 6 -11.38 -6.09 -10.36
C TRP A 6 -10.53 -5.60 -11.54
N TRP A 7 -9.55 -6.39 -11.97
CA TRP A 7 -8.72 -6.06 -13.11
C TRP A 7 -9.56 -5.91 -14.37
N HIS A 8 -10.39 -6.91 -14.68
CA HIS A 8 -11.24 -6.90 -15.86
C HIS A 8 -12.23 -5.73 -15.84
N ALA A 9 -12.80 -5.41 -14.66
CA ALA A 9 -13.69 -4.27 -14.50
C ALA A 9 -13.00 -2.95 -14.82
N ILE A 10 -11.80 -2.70 -14.27
CA ILE A 10 -11.04 -1.49 -14.57
C ILE A 10 -10.60 -1.46 -16.03
N GLN A 11 -10.11 -2.58 -16.58
CA GLN A 11 -9.69 -2.64 -17.99
C GLN A 11 -10.85 -2.35 -18.97
N SER A 12 -12.09 -2.71 -18.61
CA SER A 12 -13.27 -2.53 -19.47
C SER A 12 -13.71 -1.08 -19.65
N ILE A 13 -13.33 -0.18 -18.73
CA ILE A 13 -13.68 1.24 -18.79
C ILE A 13 -12.57 2.10 -19.43
N LEU A 14 -11.41 1.50 -19.75
CA LEU A 14 -10.30 2.21 -20.37
C LEU A 14 -10.48 2.32 -21.90
N PRO A 15 -9.87 3.34 -22.55
CA PRO A 15 -9.89 3.46 -24.00
C PRO A 15 -9.34 2.21 -24.71
N VAL A 16 -9.82 1.95 -25.92
CA VAL A 16 -9.31 0.86 -26.75
C VAL A 16 -7.80 1.03 -26.97
N GLY A 17 -7.04 -0.03 -26.72
CA GLY A 17 -5.57 -0.03 -26.82
C GLY A 17 -4.83 0.42 -25.56
N ALA A 18 -5.53 0.94 -24.54
CA ALA A 18 -4.94 1.23 -23.24
C ALA A 18 -4.89 -0.02 -22.35
N THR A 19 -3.94 -0.05 -21.41
CA THR A 19 -3.73 -1.18 -20.49
C THR A 19 -3.71 -0.72 -19.04
N VAL A 20 -4.40 -1.42 -18.15
CA VAL A 20 -4.26 -1.19 -16.70
C VAL A 20 -2.95 -1.78 -16.16
N ALA A 21 -2.28 -1.03 -15.29
CA ALA A 21 -1.15 -1.51 -14.50
C ALA A 21 -1.51 -1.49 -13.01
N PRO A 22 -1.96 -2.62 -12.43
CA PRO A 22 -2.31 -2.67 -11.02
C PRO A 22 -1.08 -2.43 -10.16
N VAL A 23 -1.07 -1.34 -9.40
CA VAL A 23 -0.02 -1.02 -8.45
C VAL A 23 -0.35 -1.70 -7.13
N ILE A 24 0.61 -2.47 -6.61
CA ILE A 24 0.52 -3.11 -5.31
C ILE A 24 1.61 -2.48 -4.45
N ILE A 25 1.22 -1.91 -3.32
CA ILE A 25 2.16 -1.39 -2.34
C ILE A 25 2.21 -2.29 -1.11
N ALA A 26 3.36 -2.30 -0.45
CA ALA A 26 3.53 -2.97 0.82
C ALA A 26 4.33 -2.07 1.76
N THR A 27 3.97 -2.08 3.05
CA THR A 27 4.76 -1.44 4.10
C THR A 27 5.15 -2.46 5.13
N ASP A 28 6.39 -2.39 5.57
CA ASP A 28 6.91 -3.25 6.62
C ASP A 28 7.66 -2.38 7.62
N LYS A 29 7.29 -2.45 8.90
CA LYS A 29 7.98 -1.65 9.92
C LYS A 29 9.34 -2.25 10.20
N THR A 30 10.39 -1.56 9.78
CA THR A 30 11.76 -2.01 10.00
C THR A 30 12.44 -1.18 11.09
N GLN A 31 13.08 -1.86 12.05
CA GLN A 31 13.95 -1.20 13.01
C GLN A 31 15.29 -0.89 12.34
N LEU A 32 15.65 0.40 12.24
CA LEU A 32 16.88 0.83 11.61
C LEU A 32 18.09 0.74 12.55
N THR A 33 17.88 0.83 13.87
CA THR A 33 18.96 0.70 14.87
C THR A 33 18.48 -0.05 16.12
N GLN A 34 19.22 -1.09 16.53
CA GLN A 34 18.93 -1.87 17.76
C GLN A 34 19.62 -1.32 19.03
N PHE A 35 20.72 -0.56 18.89
CA PHE A 35 21.60 -0.24 20.02
C PHE A 35 21.77 1.26 20.34
N SER A 36 21.42 2.18 19.43
CA SER A 36 21.32 3.61 19.78
C SER A 36 20.25 4.34 18.94
N GLY A 37 19.38 5.09 19.60
CA GLY A 37 18.45 6.03 18.96
C GLY A 37 17.02 5.54 18.66
N ASN A 38 16.68 4.25 18.83
CA ASN A 38 15.35 3.67 18.54
C ASN A 38 14.72 4.27 17.27
N LYS A 39 15.48 4.29 16.16
CA LYS A 39 14.96 4.78 14.89
C LYS A 39 14.29 3.62 14.17
N SER A 40 13.00 3.79 13.87
CA SER A 40 12.26 2.90 12.98
C SER A 40 11.95 3.65 11.70
N ALA A 41 11.80 2.92 10.60
CA ALA A 41 11.28 3.44 9.36
C ALA A 41 10.26 2.45 8.80
N TYR A 42 9.24 2.96 8.12
CA TYR A 42 8.35 2.14 7.29
C TYR A 42 8.76 2.35 5.83
N PRO A 43 9.65 1.52 5.26
CA PRO A 43 9.80 1.45 3.82
C PRO A 43 8.45 1.16 3.14
N VAL A 44 8.19 1.90 2.07
CA VAL A 44 7.06 1.65 1.17
C VAL A 44 7.63 0.98 -0.08
N TYR A 45 7.28 -0.28 -0.26
CA TYR A 45 7.60 -1.06 -1.45
C TYR A 45 6.46 -1.00 -2.45
N MET A 46 6.81 -1.10 -3.73
CA MET A 46 5.86 -1.09 -4.84
C MET A 46 6.20 -2.19 -5.84
N THR A 47 5.18 -2.87 -6.36
CA THR A 47 5.27 -3.84 -7.45
C THR A 47 4.05 -3.74 -8.36
N LEU A 48 4.13 -4.30 -9.56
CA LEU A 48 3.02 -4.35 -10.51
C LEU A 48 2.33 -5.71 -10.48
N GLY A 49 1.00 -5.70 -10.49
CA GLY A 49 0.17 -6.89 -10.58
C GLY A 49 0.35 -7.65 -11.90
N ASN A 50 0.80 -6.99 -12.97
CA ASN A 50 1.13 -7.59 -14.27
C ASN A 50 2.32 -8.55 -14.19
N ILE A 51 3.16 -8.42 -13.16
CA ILE A 51 4.33 -9.27 -13.01
C ILE A 51 3.90 -10.61 -12.38
N PRO A 52 4.23 -11.75 -13.02
CA PRO A 52 3.97 -13.07 -12.46
C PRO A 52 4.43 -13.19 -11.02
N ARG A 53 3.59 -13.79 -10.16
CA ARG A 53 3.89 -13.97 -8.73
C ARG A 53 5.24 -14.66 -8.49
N ALA A 54 5.61 -15.61 -9.34
CA ALA A 54 6.89 -16.31 -9.24
C ALA A 54 8.08 -15.37 -9.44
N LEU A 55 7.98 -14.36 -10.31
CA LEU A 55 9.01 -13.36 -10.53
C LEU A 55 9.03 -12.31 -9.41
N ARG A 56 7.84 -11.84 -8.96
CA ARG A 56 7.74 -10.92 -7.81
C ARG A 56 8.39 -11.44 -6.53
N ARG A 57 8.47 -12.76 -6.37
CA ARG A 57 9.03 -13.43 -5.20
C ARG A 57 10.52 -13.73 -5.30
N LYS A 58 11.16 -13.44 -6.42
CA LYS A 58 12.60 -13.62 -6.61
C LYS A 58 13.29 -12.27 -6.44
N PRO A 59 14.08 -12.06 -5.37
CA PRO A 59 14.79 -10.81 -5.15
C PRO A 59 15.71 -10.41 -6.32
N SER A 60 16.27 -11.40 -7.03
CA SER A 60 17.15 -11.20 -8.19
C SER A 60 16.44 -10.60 -9.42
N GLU A 61 15.11 -10.65 -9.48
CA GLU A 61 14.35 -10.15 -10.64
C GLU A 61 13.96 -8.67 -10.48
N HIS A 62 14.28 -8.05 -9.34
CA HIS A 62 14.01 -6.63 -9.06
C HIS A 62 12.55 -6.18 -9.35
N ALA A 63 11.61 -7.12 -9.29
CA ALA A 63 10.19 -6.90 -9.58
C ALA A 63 9.45 -6.11 -8.49
N CYS A 64 10.13 -5.77 -7.39
CA CYS A 64 9.65 -4.96 -6.29
C CYS A 64 10.69 -3.88 -6.00
N ILE A 65 10.25 -2.62 -5.93
CA ILE A 65 11.12 -1.46 -5.72
C ILE A 65 10.71 -0.71 -4.45
N LEU A 66 11.67 -0.08 -3.80
CA LEU A 66 11.42 0.85 -2.69
C LEU A 66 11.09 2.23 -3.26
N VAL A 67 9.93 2.78 -2.92
CA VAL A 67 9.46 4.09 -3.43
C VAL A 67 9.55 5.21 -2.40
N GLY A 68 9.74 4.89 -1.13
CA GLY A 68 9.93 5.89 -0.09
C GLY A 68 10.01 5.30 1.31
N TYR A 69 10.28 6.17 2.28
CA TYR A 69 10.22 5.86 3.70
C TYR A 69 9.17 6.77 4.35
N LEU A 70 8.26 6.19 5.13
CA LEU A 70 7.32 7.00 5.91
C LEU A 70 8.02 7.57 7.13
N SER A 71 7.78 8.84 7.41
CA SER A 71 8.28 9.52 8.60
C SER A 71 7.76 8.82 9.86
N CYS A 72 8.69 8.29 10.66
CA CYS A 72 8.42 7.77 12.00
C CYS A 72 8.78 8.79 13.07
N ASP A 73 9.02 10.04 12.69
CA ASP A 73 9.53 11.05 13.60
C ASP A 73 8.61 11.17 14.80
N LYS A 74 9.24 11.17 15.97
CA LYS A 74 8.56 11.28 17.26
C LYS A 74 7.93 12.67 17.29
N ILE A 75 6.67 12.77 16.89
CA ILE A 75 5.83 13.93 17.20
C ILE A 75 6.00 14.15 18.69
N SER A 76 6.46 15.34 19.11
CA SER A 76 6.66 15.59 20.53
C SER A 76 5.33 15.42 21.25
N SER A 77 5.35 14.66 22.35
CA SER A 77 4.21 14.52 23.26
C SER A 77 4.12 15.65 24.28
N ASP A 78 5.06 16.62 24.25
CA ASP A 78 5.11 17.72 25.20
C ASP A 78 3.85 18.58 25.14
N GLY A 79 3.13 18.67 26.26
CA GLY A 79 1.91 19.48 26.38
C GLY A 79 0.70 18.94 25.61
N ILE A 80 0.75 17.70 25.10
CA ILE A 80 -0.32 17.09 24.31
C ILE A 80 -0.83 15.83 25.01
N SER A 81 -2.16 15.64 25.03
CA SER A 81 -2.73 14.41 25.57
C SER A 81 -2.40 13.20 24.71
N GLU A 82 -2.24 12.04 25.35
CA GLU A 82 -2.01 10.74 24.70
C GLU A 82 -2.95 10.46 23.51
N ARG A 83 -4.24 10.83 23.64
CA ARG A 83 -5.22 10.68 22.57
C ARG A 83 -4.90 11.55 21.36
N LYS A 84 -4.53 12.82 21.60
CA LYS A 84 -4.22 13.78 20.53
C LYS A 84 -2.88 13.43 19.88
N HIS A 85 -1.89 12.98 20.66
CA HIS A 85 -0.63 12.49 20.14
C HIS A 85 -0.82 11.32 19.16
N ARG A 86 -1.57 10.27 19.55
CA ARG A 86 -1.88 9.16 18.64
C ARG A 86 -2.60 9.60 17.36
N ALA A 87 -3.56 10.51 17.48
CA ALA A 87 -4.28 11.02 16.31
C ALA A 87 -3.34 11.76 15.34
N LEU A 88 -2.41 12.56 15.85
CA LEU A 88 -1.41 13.26 15.02
C LEU A 88 -0.45 12.27 14.33
N VAL A 89 -0.02 11.22 15.02
CA VAL A 89 0.83 10.17 14.43
C VAL A 89 0.11 9.46 13.29
N HIS A 90 -1.17 9.12 13.47
CA HIS A 90 -1.99 8.52 12.42
C HIS A 90 -2.18 9.49 11.23
N GLN A 91 -2.47 10.77 11.50
CA GLN A 91 -2.61 11.78 10.44
C GLN A 91 -1.31 11.95 9.64
N LEU A 92 -0.16 11.99 10.31
CA LEU A 92 1.14 12.07 9.65
C LEU A 92 1.36 10.86 8.75
N PHE A 93 1.08 9.64 9.24
CA PHE A 93 1.18 8.41 8.44
C PHE A 93 0.33 8.50 7.16
N HIS A 94 -0.95 8.86 7.27
CA HIS A 94 -1.83 8.97 6.10
C HIS A 94 -1.43 10.10 5.15
N ALA A 95 -0.94 11.23 5.69
CA ALA A 95 -0.42 12.33 4.87
C ALA A 95 0.82 11.90 4.09
N SER A 96 1.73 11.14 4.70
CA SER A 96 2.92 10.60 4.03
C SER A 96 2.55 9.59 2.94
N VAL A 97 1.64 8.65 3.23
CA VAL A 97 1.16 7.68 2.22
C VAL A 97 0.47 8.40 1.07
N ARG A 98 -0.36 9.41 1.36
CA ARG A 98 -0.99 10.23 0.34
C ARG A 98 0.04 10.94 -0.54
N ALA A 99 1.06 11.55 0.05
CA ALA A 99 2.10 12.25 -0.71
C ALA A 99 2.84 11.31 -1.67
N ILE A 100 3.13 10.07 -1.25
CA ILE A 100 3.76 9.06 -2.11
C ILE A 100 2.84 8.65 -3.27
N LEU A 101 1.54 8.52 -3.02
CA LEU A 101 0.57 8.01 -3.99
C LEU A 101 -0.10 9.09 -4.84
N GLU A 102 0.03 10.36 -4.50
CA GLU A 102 -0.60 11.49 -5.22
C GLU A 102 -0.33 11.47 -6.74
N PRO A 103 0.90 11.19 -7.23
CA PRO A 103 1.16 11.12 -8.67
C PRO A 103 0.35 10.03 -9.39
N LEU A 104 -0.03 8.97 -8.68
CA LEU A 104 -0.78 7.84 -9.21
C LEU A 104 -2.22 8.22 -9.58
N ILE A 105 -2.79 9.25 -8.94
CA ILE A 105 -4.17 9.69 -9.21
C ILE A 105 -4.28 10.20 -10.65
N LYS A 106 -3.43 11.18 -11.00
CA LYS A 106 -3.40 11.74 -12.36
C LYS A 106 -2.99 10.68 -13.38
N ALA A 107 -1.94 9.91 -13.08
CA ALA A 107 -1.47 8.86 -13.98
C ALA A 107 -2.53 7.77 -14.23
N GLY A 108 -3.31 7.39 -13.21
CA GLY A 108 -4.39 6.41 -13.35
C GLY A 108 -5.58 6.94 -14.17
N GLN A 109 -5.89 8.22 -14.07
CA GLN A 109 -6.99 8.86 -14.81
C GLN A 109 -6.62 9.13 -16.27
N GLU A 110 -5.49 9.80 -16.51
CA GLU A 110 -5.08 10.25 -17.84
C GLU A 110 -4.29 9.16 -18.61
N GLY A 111 -3.70 8.22 -17.88
CA GLY A 111 -2.75 7.26 -18.40
C GLY A 111 -1.40 7.91 -18.71
N ILE A 112 -0.36 7.09 -18.74
CA ILE A 112 1.02 7.46 -19.08
C ILE A 112 1.51 6.63 -20.26
N GLU A 113 2.42 7.20 -21.05
CA GLU A 113 3.08 6.46 -22.11
C GLU A 113 4.24 5.66 -21.54
N VAL A 114 4.21 4.35 -21.76
CA VAL A 114 5.23 3.42 -21.27
C VAL A 114 5.77 2.63 -22.45
N THR A 115 7.08 2.72 -22.65
CA THR A 115 7.80 1.86 -23.58
C THR A 115 7.92 0.47 -22.99
N SER A 116 7.39 -0.52 -23.69
CA SER A 116 7.47 -1.90 -23.24
C SER A 116 8.77 -2.58 -23.70
N GLY A 117 8.99 -3.82 -23.26
CA GLY A 117 10.20 -4.59 -23.59
C GLY A 117 10.35 -4.92 -25.07
N ASP A 118 9.26 -4.84 -25.85
CA ASP A 118 9.25 -4.99 -27.31
C ASP A 118 9.48 -3.67 -28.06
N GLY A 119 9.76 -2.57 -27.35
CA GLY A 119 9.97 -1.23 -27.93
C GLY A 119 8.68 -0.50 -28.31
N THR A 120 7.50 -1.11 -28.14
CA THR A 120 6.22 -0.48 -28.44
C THR A 120 5.80 0.44 -27.29
N VAL A 121 5.36 1.66 -27.63
CA VAL A 121 4.78 2.60 -26.68
C VAL A 121 3.32 2.24 -26.44
N ARG A 122 2.95 2.03 -25.18
CA ARG A 122 1.57 1.72 -24.77
C ARG A 122 1.06 2.78 -23.81
N ARG A 123 -0.23 3.12 -23.92
CA ARG A 123 -0.93 3.93 -22.92
C ARG A 123 -1.26 3.03 -21.72
N VAL A 124 -0.66 3.31 -20.59
CA VAL A 124 -0.80 2.53 -19.36
C VAL A 124 -1.48 3.36 -18.28
N HIS A 125 -2.49 2.80 -17.62
CA HIS A 125 -3.17 3.42 -16.49
C HIS A 125 -2.76 2.71 -15.21
N PRO A 126 -1.77 3.23 -14.46
CA PRO A 126 -1.38 2.66 -13.19
C PRO A 126 -2.45 2.98 -12.13
N VAL A 127 -2.99 1.95 -11.47
CA VAL A 127 -4.09 2.10 -10.50
C VAL A 127 -3.75 1.32 -9.24
N LEU A 128 -3.87 1.95 -8.07
CA LEU A 128 -3.67 1.29 -6.79
C LEU A 128 -4.70 0.16 -6.62
N ALA A 129 -4.21 -1.07 -6.61
CA ALA A 129 -5.04 -2.27 -6.53
C ALA A 129 -5.05 -2.85 -5.12
N ALA A 130 -3.88 -2.94 -4.48
CA ALA A 130 -3.73 -3.52 -3.15
C ALA A 130 -2.72 -2.78 -2.29
N TYR A 131 -3.03 -2.74 -0.99
CA TYR A 131 -2.11 -2.43 0.08
C TYR A 131 -1.87 -3.73 0.87
N VAL A 132 -0.64 -4.22 0.87
CA VAL A 132 -0.22 -5.42 1.62
C VAL A 132 0.45 -4.99 2.91
N ALA A 133 -0.12 -5.42 4.02
CA ALA A 133 0.34 -5.15 5.37
C ALA A 133 0.01 -6.35 6.25
N ASP A 134 0.75 -6.56 7.33
CA ASP A 134 0.38 -7.44 8.43
C ASP A 134 -0.69 -6.78 9.32
N TYR A 135 -1.15 -7.47 10.36
CA TYR A 135 -2.34 -7.06 11.10
C TYR A 135 -2.24 -5.68 11.78
N PRO A 136 -1.16 -5.36 12.53
CA PRO A 136 -1.05 -4.05 13.17
C PRO A 136 -1.04 -2.90 12.16
N GLU A 137 -0.37 -3.10 11.03
CA GLU A 137 -0.25 -2.16 9.92
C GLU A 137 -1.57 -2.04 9.17
N GLN A 138 -2.33 -3.14 9.00
CA GLN A 138 -3.70 -3.08 8.47
C GLN A 138 -4.61 -2.25 9.38
N CYS A 139 -4.51 -2.40 10.70
CA CYS A 139 -5.26 -1.58 11.65
C CYS A 139 -4.86 -0.10 11.55
N LEU A 140 -3.56 0.19 11.39
CA LEU A 140 -3.07 1.55 11.19
C LEU A 140 -3.63 2.18 9.91
N VAL A 141 -3.55 1.46 8.78
CA VAL A 141 -3.98 1.93 7.45
C VAL A 141 -5.50 2.10 7.37
N THR A 142 -6.27 1.28 8.09
CA THR A 142 -7.75 1.35 8.08
C THR A 142 -8.32 2.20 9.20
N CYS A 143 -7.46 2.78 10.06
CA CYS A 143 -7.87 3.40 11.32
C CYS A 143 -8.71 2.47 12.23
N ALA A 144 -8.55 1.16 12.08
CA ALA A 144 -9.25 0.17 12.91
C ALA A 144 -8.57 0.05 14.27
N LYS A 145 -9.36 -0.30 15.29
CA LYS A 145 -8.85 -0.58 16.63
C LYS A 145 -8.14 -1.93 16.63
N SER A 146 -6.99 -2.02 17.31
CA SER A 146 -6.39 -3.33 17.57
C SER A 146 -7.38 -4.22 18.35
N GLY A 147 -7.46 -5.50 17.98
CA GLY A 147 -8.49 -6.44 18.45
C GLY A 147 -9.76 -6.48 17.58
N THR A 148 -9.83 -5.68 16.51
CA THR A 148 -10.95 -5.72 15.55
C THR A 148 -10.51 -6.16 14.16
N CYS A 149 -11.44 -6.67 13.34
CA CYS A 149 -11.14 -6.96 11.94
C CYS A 149 -11.06 -5.65 11.13
N PRO A 150 -9.96 -5.37 10.42
CA PRO A 150 -9.85 -4.19 9.56
C PRO A 150 -10.63 -4.34 8.23
N LYS A 151 -11.27 -5.50 8.00
CA LYS A 151 -11.95 -5.84 6.73
C LYS A 151 -13.47 -6.01 6.86
N CYS A 152 -13.96 -6.46 8.01
CA CYS A 152 -15.38 -6.70 8.26
C CYS A 152 -15.77 -6.24 9.67
N GLN A 153 -17.07 -6.23 9.98
CA GLN A 153 -17.60 -5.77 11.26
C GLN A 153 -17.75 -6.91 12.30
N VAL A 154 -17.02 -8.00 12.14
CA VAL A 154 -17.11 -9.17 13.03
C VAL A 154 -16.55 -8.81 14.42
N PRO A 155 -17.27 -9.14 15.51
CA PRO A 155 -16.78 -8.93 16.88
C PRO A 155 -15.45 -9.66 17.15
N GLU A 156 -14.63 -9.12 18.05
CA GLU A 156 -13.33 -9.70 18.45
C GLU A 156 -13.43 -11.19 18.82
N ALA A 157 -14.49 -11.55 19.56
CA ALA A 157 -14.76 -12.92 19.99
C ALA A 157 -15.01 -13.92 18.85
N GLU A 158 -15.29 -13.43 17.63
CA GLU A 158 -15.64 -14.24 16.47
C GLU A 158 -14.59 -14.18 15.34
N LEU A 159 -13.45 -13.51 15.58
CA LEU A 159 -12.35 -13.39 14.60
C LEU A 159 -11.73 -14.75 14.24
N GLU A 160 -11.77 -15.72 15.16
CA GLU A 160 -11.30 -17.09 14.93
C GLU A 160 -12.38 -18.00 14.31
N SER A 161 -13.60 -17.51 14.15
CA SER A 161 -14.69 -18.32 13.62
C SER A 161 -14.47 -18.56 12.12
N ASN A 162 -14.64 -19.81 11.68
CA ASN A 162 -14.55 -20.19 10.26
C ASN A 162 -15.74 -19.70 9.41
N LYS A 163 -16.59 -18.82 9.94
CA LYS A 163 -17.76 -18.31 9.22
C LYS A 163 -17.36 -17.02 8.50
N PRO A 164 -17.60 -16.89 7.17
CA PRO A 164 -17.39 -15.63 6.49
C PRO A 164 -18.38 -14.60 7.04
N GLY A 165 -17.85 -13.46 7.52
CA GLY A 165 -18.63 -12.27 7.90
C GLY A 165 -18.66 -11.19 6.83
#